data_AF-A0A8C4EYJ3-F1
#
_entry.id   AF-A0A8C4EYJ3-F1
#
_cell.length_a   1.000
_cell.length_b   1.000
_cell.length_c   1.000
_cell.angle_alpha   90.00
_cell.angle_beta   90.00
_cell.angle_gamma   90.00
#
_symmetry.space_group_name_H-M   'P 1'
#
loop_
_entity.id
_entity.type
_entity.pdbx_description
1 polymer ?
#
loop_
_entity_poly.entity_id
_entity_poly.type
_entity_poly.pdbx_seq_one_letter_code
_entity_poly.pdbx_strand_id
1 'polypeptide(L)'
;MEATTILPILKKKLAFLSGGKDRRSGLILTIPLSSDQTSMEELSATLDYLLSIPSEKCKARGFTVIVDGRKSQWNIVKTVVLMLQVQTHNMV
;
A
#
# COMPACT_ATOMS: atom_id res chain seq x y z
N MET A 1 -4.58 -1.30 -15.01
CA MET A 1 -5.84 -0.82 -14.41
C MET A 1 -5.88 0.68 -14.50
N GLU A 2 -6.94 1.26 -15.06
CA GLU A 2 -7.06 2.71 -15.17
C GLU A 2 -7.54 3.33 -13.85
N ALA A 3 -7.05 4.53 -13.54
CA ALA A 3 -7.40 5.23 -12.31
C ALA A 3 -8.89 5.53 -12.20
N THR A 4 -9.53 5.83 -13.34
CA THR A 4 -10.95 6.15 -13.48
C THR A 4 -11.85 5.03 -12.97
N THR A 5 -11.47 3.77 -13.22
CA THR A 5 -12.23 2.57 -12.80
C THR A 5 -12.27 2.39 -11.28
N ILE A 6 -11.24 2.84 -10.56
CA ILE A 6 -11.12 2.67 -9.10
C ILE A 6 -11.08 4.00 -8.35
N LEU A 7 -11.39 5.12 -9.01
CA LEU A 7 -11.32 6.46 -8.44
C LEU A 7 -12.08 6.60 -7.11
N PRO A 8 -13.28 6.00 -6.91
CA PRO A 8 -13.96 6.04 -5.61
C PRO A 8 -13.14 5.41 -4.48
N ILE A 9 -12.42 4.32 -4.77
CA ILE A 9 -11.55 3.62 -3.82
C ILE A 9 -10.31 4.48 -3.53
N LEU A 10 -9.65 5.02 -4.56
CA LEU A 10 -8.46 5.86 -4.39
C LEU A 10 -8.75 7.10 -3.53
N LYS A 11 -9.95 7.68 -3.63
CA LYS A 11 -10.38 8.83 -2.81
C LYS A 11 -10.45 8.50 -1.31
N LYS A 12 -10.57 7.23 -0.91
CA LYS A 12 -10.54 6.79 0.50
C LYS A 12 -9.14 6.84 1.10
N LYS A 13 -8.08 6.98 0.29
CA LYS A 13 -6.68 7.10 0.73
C LYS A 13 -6.21 5.95 1.63
N LEU A 14 -6.63 4.72 1.29
CA LEU A 14 -6.29 3.50 2.05
C LEU A 14 -4.78 3.20 2.04
N ALA A 15 -4.08 3.61 0.97
CA ALA A 15 -2.63 3.66 0.92
C ALA A 15 -2.18 4.80 -0.02
N PHE A 16 -0.92 5.21 0.08
CA PHE A 16 -0.33 6.19 -0.84
C PHE A 16 1.19 6.04 -0.98
N LEU A 17 1.71 6.35 -2.16
CA LEU A 17 3.13 6.56 -2.38
C LEU A 17 3.50 7.97 -1.89
N SER A 18 4.40 8.06 -0.94
CA SER A 18 4.79 9.34 -0.31
C SER A 18 5.64 10.25 -1.21
N GLY A 19 6.13 9.74 -2.33
CA GLY A 19 7.09 10.42 -3.22
C GLY A 19 8.54 10.38 -2.73
N GLY A 20 8.78 10.04 -1.46
CA GLY A 20 10.10 9.86 -0.88
C GLY A 20 10.74 8.51 -1.21
N LYS A 21 12.03 8.40 -0.91
CA LYS A 21 12.81 7.16 -1.00
C LYS A 21 13.56 6.89 0.29
N ASP A 22 13.74 5.61 0.62
CA ASP A 22 14.63 5.19 1.71
C ASP A 22 16.11 5.37 1.33
N ARG A 23 17.02 5.06 2.26
CA ARG A 23 18.49 5.15 2.04
C ARG A 23 19.01 4.25 0.93
N ARG A 24 18.29 3.17 0.58
CA ARG A 24 18.60 2.25 -0.52
C ARG A 24 17.93 2.66 -1.83
N SER A 25 17.31 3.83 -1.87
CA SER A 25 16.51 4.33 -2.98
C SER A 25 15.21 3.54 -3.25
N GLY A 26 14.74 2.75 -2.29
CA GLY A 26 13.46 2.05 -2.33
C GLY A 26 12.30 3.02 -2.11
N LEU A 27 11.16 2.76 -2.74
CA LEU A 27 9.99 3.64 -2.66
C LEU A 27 9.30 3.53 -1.30
N ILE A 28 8.77 4.64 -0.79
CA ILE A 28 8.05 4.65 0.48
C ILE A 28 6.53 4.64 0.24
N LEU A 29 5.90 3.54 0.65
CA LEU A 29 4.44 3.33 0.63
C LEU A 29 3.90 3.41 2.06
N THR A 30 2.79 4.12 2.27
CA THR A 30 2.18 4.27 3.59
C THR A 30 0.73 3.80 3.59
N ILE A 31 0.33 3.06 4.62
CA ILE A 31 -1.02 2.55 4.87
C ILE A 31 -1.50 3.15 6.20
N PRO A 32 -2.29 4.26 6.16
CA PRO A 32 -2.82 4.89 7.37
C PRO A 32 -4.08 4.16 7.86
N LEU A 33 -3.92 3.13 8.69
CA LEU A 33 -5.05 2.40 9.22
C LEU A 33 -5.85 3.28 10.19
N SER A 34 -7.16 3.33 9.97
CA SER A 34 -8.11 3.98 10.87
C SER A 34 -9.06 2.94 11.48
N SER A 35 -9.78 3.34 12.54
CA SER A 35 -10.69 2.47 13.29
C SER A 35 -11.91 2.02 12.47
N ASP A 36 -12.16 2.67 11.34
CA ASP A 36 -13.43 2.60 10.64
C ASP A 36 -13.25 1.77 9.37
N GLN A 37 -13.67 0.51 9.43
CA GLN A 37 -13.89 -0.40 8.29
C GLN A 37 -12.93 -0.24 7.09
N THR A 38 -11.64 -0.51 7.30
CA THR A 38 -10.73 -0.69 6.16
C THR A 38 -11.12 -1.97 5.43
N SER A 39 -11.78 -1.84 4.28
CA SER A 39 -12.05 -2.97 3.41
C SER A 39 -10.74 -3.52 2.86
N MET A 40 -10.45 -4.78 3.15
CA MET A 40 -9.23 -5.44 2.68
C MET A 40 -9.21 -5.58 1.15
N GLU A 41 -10.38 -5.77 0.53
CA GLU A 41 -10.50 -5.82 -0.92
C GLU A 41 -10.15 -4.47 -1.56
N GLU A 42 -10.66 -3.37 -0.99
CA GLU A 42 -10.37 -2.02 -1.48
C GLU A 42 -8.91 -1.63 -1.22
N LEU A 43 -8.33 -2.08 -0.11
CA LEU A 43 -6.90 -1.93 0.15
C LEU A 43 -6.08 -2.71 -0.89
N SER A 44 -6.47 -3.95 -1.22
CA SER A 44 -5.82 -4.74 -2.28
C SER A 44 -5.84 -3.99 -3.61
N ALA A 45 -7.01 -3.53 -4.03
CA ALA A 45 -7.16 -2.79 -5.29
C ALA A 45 -6.35 -1.48 -5.30
N THR A 46 -6.28 -0.79 -4.16
CA THR A 46 -5.43 0.40 -3.99
C THR A 46 -3.95 0.04 -4.16
N LEU A 47 -3.49 -1.03 -3.52
CA LEU A 47 -2.10 -1.49 -3.61
C LEU A 47 -1.76 -1.93 -5.03
N ASP A 48 -2.60 -2.72 -5.69
CA ASP A 48 -2.38 -3.19 -7.05
C ASP A 48 -2.26 -2.02 -8.03
N TYR A 49 -3.09 -0.98 -7.86
CA TYR A 49 -2.96 0.25 -8.64
C TYR A 49 -1.64 0.97 -8.35
N LEU A 50 -1.35 1.28 -7.07
CA LEU A 50 -0.17 2.05 -6.70
C LEU A 50 1.13 1.35 -7.08
N LEU A 51 1.21 0.04 -6.95
CA LEU A 51 2.37 -0.77 -7.34
C LEU A 51 2.56 -0.85 -8.86
N SER A 52 1.50 -0.60 -9.64
CA SER A 52 1.59 -0.54 -11.11
C SER A 52 2.17 0.78 -11.65
N ILE A 53 2.24 1.83 -10.83
CA ILE A 53 2.69 3.17 -11.26
C ILE A 53 4.21 3.24 -11.47
N PRO A 54 5.07 2.78 -10.53
CA PRO A 54 6.51 2.91 -10.67
C PRO A 54 7.07 2.00 -11.76
N SER A 55 8.15 2.45 -12.42
CA SER A 55 8.87 1.63 -13.37
C SER A 55 9.54 0.41 -12.71
N GLU A 56 9.80 -0.64 -13.49
CA GLU A 56 10.51 -1.85 -13.03
C GLU A 56 11.84 -1.51 -12.35
N LYS A 57 12.60 -0.54 -12.87
CA LYS A 57 13.87 -0.08 -12.27
C LYS A 57 13.67 0.48 -10.86
N CYS A 58 12.53 1.09 -10.58
CA CYS A 58 12.19 1.58 -9.25
C CYS A 58 11.72 0.45 -8.33
N LYS A 59 10.90 -0.48 -8.85
CA LYS A 59 10.42 -1.65 -8.09
C LYS A 59 11.55 -2.59 -7.67
N ALA A 60 12.56 -2.78 -8.52
CA ALA A 60 13.75 -3.60 -8.22
C ALA A 60 14.57 -3.11 -7.00
N ARG A 61 14.36 -1.87 -6.52
CA ARG A 61 14.95 -1.36 -5.28
C ARG A 61 14.13 -1.67 -4.03
N GLY A 62 12.98 -2.32 -4.22
CA GLY A 62 12.01 -2.65 -3.20
C GLY A 62 11.21 -1.45 -2.69
N PHE A 63 10.35 -1.74 -1.73
CA PHE A 63 9.54 -0.77 -1.02
C PHE A 63 9.87 -0.79 0.47
N THR A 64 9.87 0.38 1.09
CA THR A 64 9.66 0.52 2.53
C THR A 64 8.18 0.77 2.75
N VAL A 65 7.52 -0.13 3.48
CA VAL A 65 6.09 -0.01 3.79
C VAL A 65 5.92 0.45 5.23
N ILE A 66 5.18 1.54 5.42
CA ILE A 66 4.79 2.06 6.73
C ILE A 66 3.33 1.70 6.96
N VAL A 67 3.06 0.91 8.00
CA VAL A 67 1.70 0.60 8.45
C VAL A 67 1.43 1.42 9.71
N ASP A 68 0.67 2.51 9.59
CA ASP A 68 0.27 3.34 10.73
C ASP A 68 -0.99 2.75 11.37
N GLY A 69 -0.79 1.87 12.34
CA GLY A 69 -1.87 1.19 13.07
C GLY A 69 -2.36 1.91 14.32
N ARG A 70 -1.91 3.14 14.62
CA ARG A 70 -2.14 3.80 15.93
C ARG A 70 -3.61 3.93 16.32
N LYS A 71 -4.51 4.02 15.34
CA LYS A 71 -5.96 4.12 15.53
C LYS A 71 -6.72 2.85 15.14
N SER A 72 -6.04 1.73 14.96
CA SER A 72 -6.64 0.48 14.47
C SER A 72 -6.47 -0.65 15.48
N GLN A 73 -7.34 -1.65 15.39
CA GLN A 73 -7.21 -2.85 16.20
C GLN A 73 -6.01 -3.70 15.72
N TRP A 74 -5.33 -4.35 16.65
CA TRP A 74 -4.13 -5.13 16.35
C TRP A 74 -4.37 -6.30 15.37
N ASN A 75 -5.56 -6.90 15.40
CA ASN A 75 -5.96 -7.92 14.42
C ASN A 75 -5.96 -7.38 12.98
N ILE A 76 -6.45 -6.15 12.75
CA ILE A 76 -6.43 -5.49 11.44
C ILE A 76 -4.99 -5.26 10.99
N VAL A 77 -4.13 -4.74 11.89
CA VAL A 77 -2.70 -4.54 11.59
C VAL A 77 -2.04 -5.85 11.18
N LYS A 78 -2.28 -6.94 11.93
CA LYS A 78 -1.78 -8.29 11.60
C LYS A 78 -2.25 -8.76 10.23
N THR A 79 -3.53 -8.60 9.92
CA THR A 79 -4.10 -8.98 8.62
C THR A 79 -3.42 -8.23 7.48
N VAL A 80 -3.19 -6.92 7.61
CA VAL A 80 -2.49 -6.12 6.60
C VAL A 80 -1.05 -6.58 6.43
N VAL A 81 -0.33 -6.85 7.53
CA VAL A 81 1.06 -7.36 7.44
C VAL A 81 1.12 -8.72 6.74
N LEU A 82 0.17 -9.62 7.02
CA LEU A 82 0.06 -10.92 6.33
C LEU A 82 -0.26 -10.75 4.84
N MET A 83 -1.17 -9.84 4.50
CA MET A 83 -1.51 -9.51 3.12
C MET A 83 -0.29 -9.01 2.34
N LEU A 84 0.48 -8.09 2.92
CA LEU A 84 1.71 -7.58 2.32
C LEU A 84 2.74 -8.68 2.08
N GLN A 85 2.83 -9.67 2.97
CA GLN A 85 3.71 -10.83 2.79
C GLN A 85 3.34 -11.63 1.53
N VAL A 86 2.05 -11.79 1.22
CA VAL A 86 1.58 -12.47 0.00
C VAL A 86 1.88 -11.63 -1.25
N GLN A 87 1.72 -10.30 -1.16
CA GLN A 87 2.00 -9.35 -2.24
C GLN A 87 3.49 -9.09 -2.51
N THR A 88 4.41 -9.72 -1.77
CA THR A 88 5.86 -9.50 -1.90
C THR A 88 6.39 -9.65 -3.33
N HIS A 89 5.83 -10.55 -4.13
CA HIS A 89 6.20 -10.72 -5.54
C HIS A 89 5.99 -9.46 -6.39
N ASN A 90 5.04 -8.60 -6.02
CA ASN A 90 4.78 -7.34 -6.74
C ASN A 90 5.59 -6.16 -6.17
N MET A 91 6.25 -6.35 -5.02
CA MET A 91 7.02 -5.33 -4.30
C MET A 91 8.54 -5.48 -4.46
N VAL A 92 9.02 -6.50 -5.18
CA VAL A 92 10.44 -6.79 -5.41
C VAL A 92 10.72 -6.85 -6.90
#